data_AF-A0A7C9NTZ0-F1
#
_entry.id   AF-A0A7C9NTZ0-F1
#
_cell.length_a   1.000
_cell.length_b   1.000
_cell.length_c   1.000
_cell.angle_alpha   90.00
_cell.angle_beta   90.00
_cell.angle_gamma   90.00
#
_symmetry.space_group_name_H-M   'P 1'
#
loop_
_entity.id
_entity.type
_entity.pdbx_description
1 polymer ?
#
loop_
_entity_poly.entity_id
_entity_poly.type
_entity_poly.pdbx_seq_one_letter_code
_entity_poly.pdbx_strand_id
1 'polypeptide(L)'
;MQRKTILGVVAAASVLALAGCGRASLTTTHETYHQDGMVAAVKGHTNANKVTYQVDDHTKESLTVHNGTFVIQVPTTTKRQSVKLTANGSRKTIHVSAAKALTDYQTLQKSFNQALTGSKLSKADQGKAMALQKAAASLKKQPTPEAAAQVGALQKDVQAAMATAKQQAKGQLLPVKTPANGVSDVVSTKDYRIRMNVQNGQVLGATMIVPTKAFKQKATQKQFGTSFALLTNGVGADSKSVMKQFGKETKSVKSGSSSIDPIYSKGVKFTIGLSPANIYIFVVK
;
A
#
# COMPACT_ATOMS: atom_id res chain seq x y z
N MET A 1 69.96 53.35 -31.66
CA MET A 1 70.04 54.25 -30.48
C MET A 1 68.84 53.97 -29.59
N GLN A 2 69.09 53.61 -28.33
CA GLN A 2 68.07 53.33 -27.32
C GLN A 2 67.35 54.61 -26.86
N ARG A 3 66.08 54.48 -26.43
CA ARG A 3 65.62 55.00 -25.13
C ARG A 3 64.31 54.31 -24.69
N LYS A 4 64.32 53.84 -23.45
CA LYS A 4 63.23 53.21 -22.69
C LYS A 4 62.44 54.26 -21.90
N THR A 5 61.13 54.08 -21.77
CA THR A 5 60.28 54.42 -20.60
C THR A 5 58.89 53.81 -20.86
N ILE A 6 58.44 52.71 -20.22
CA ILE A 6 57.93 52.52 -18.85
C ILE A 6 56.48 53.03 -18.64
N LEU A 7 55.65 52.08 -18.18
CA LEU A 7 54.35 52.14 -17.47
C LEU A 7 53.05 52.50 -18.22
N GLY A 8 52.07 51.60 -18.12
CA GLY A 8 50.67 51.85 -18.46
C GLY A 8 49.78 50.61 -18.43
N VAL A 9 49.76 49.86 -17.32
CA VAL A 9 48.75 48.83 -17.08
C VAL A 9 47.39 49.53 -16.91
N VAL A 10 46.49 49.39 -17.87
CA VAL A 10 45.06 49.60 -17.65
C VAL A 10 44.39 48.26 -17.86
N ALA A 11 44.20 47.57 -16.74
CA ALA A 11 43.28 46.46 -16.63
C ALA A 11 41.89 46.96 -17.03
N ALA A 12 41.40 46.54 -18.20
CA ALA A 12 40.01 46.66 -18.54
C ALA A 12 39.24 45.75 -17.57
N ALA A 13 38.78 46.36 -16.48
CA ALA A 13 37.93 45.74 -15.48
C ALA A 13 36.68 45.21 -16.20
N SER A 14 36.72 43.91 -16.48
CA SER A 14 35.54 43.13 -16.83
C SER A 14 34.64 43.18 -15.60
N VAL A 15 33.72 44.15 -15.55
CA VAL A 15 32.61 44.12 -14.61
C VAL A 15 31.71 42.98 -15.08
N LEU A 16 32.10 41.77 -14.68
CA LEU A 16 31.21 40.62 -14.61
C LEU A 16 30.01 41.11 -13.81
N ALA A 17 28.88 41.24 -14.50
CA ALA A 17 27.60 41.47 -13.88
C ALA A 17 27.45 40.44 -12.76
N LEU A 18 27.57 40.91 -11.51
CA LEU A 18 27.24 40.17 -10.32
C LEU A 18 25.71 40.06 -10.27
N ALA A 19 25.14 39.30 -11.22
CA ALA A 19 23.82 38.71 -11.08
C ALA A 19 23.92 37.56 -10.05
N GLY A 20 24.33 37.91 -8.83
CA GLY A 20 24.20 37.07 -7.65
C GLY A 20 22.76 37.11 -7.13
N CYS A 21 21.76 37.01 -8.02
CA CYS A 21 20.39 36.73 -7.61
C CYS A 21 20.35 35.25 -7.20
N GLY A 22 20.10 35.00 -5.92
CA GLY A 22 20.24 33.70 -5.26
C GLY A 22 19.86 32.53 -6.15
N ARG A 23 20.87 31.70 -6.48
CA ARG A 23 20.74 30.49 -7.31
C ARG A 23 19.44 29.77 -6.94
N ALA A 24 18.55 29.59 -7.92
CA ALA A 24 17.34 28.78 -7.77
C ALA A 24 17.74 27.40 -7.20
N SER A 25 17.39 27.15 -5.95
CA SER A 25 17.77 25.93 -5.25
C SER A 25 16.71 24.88 -5.54
N LEU A 26 17.12 23.71 -6.01
CA LEU A 26 16.26 22.53 -6.10
C LEU A 26 17.09 21.32 -5.69
N THR A 27 16.83 20.84 -4.49
CA THR A 27 17.54 19.69 -3.92
C THR A 27 16.57 18.64 -3.44
N THR A 28 17.05 17.42 -3.34
CA THR A 28 16.33 16.28 -2.76
C THR A 28 17.24 15.65 -1.71
N THR A 29 16.64 15.02 -0.70
CA THR A 29 17.40 14.34 0.36
C THR A 29 18.22 13.17 -0.18
N HIS A 30 17.74 12.51 -1.25
CA HIS A 30 18.42 11.40 -1.91
C HIS A 30 18.33 11.52 -3.44
N GLU A 31 19.23 10.85 -4.15
CA GLU A 31 19.13 10.65 -5.61
C GLU A 31 18.27 9.43 -5.97
N THR A 32 18.17 8.47 -5.05
CA THR A 32 17.35 7.25 -5.19
C THR A 32 16.51 7.06 -3.94
N TYR A 33 15.21 6.87 -4.14
CA TYR A 33 14.23 6.62 -3.09
C TYR A 33 13.74 5.17 -3.17
N HIS A 34 13.41 4.61 -2.01
CA HIS A 34 12.88 3.27 -1.88
C HIS A 34 11.43 3.32 -1.40
N GLN A 35 10.75 2.18 -1.52
CA GLN A 35 9.40 2.03 -1.01
C GLN A 35 9.35 2.23 0.51
N ASP A 36 8.48 3.14 0.94
CA ASP A 36 8.07 3.36 2.32
C ASP A 36 6.53 3.26 2.40
N GLY A 37 6.05 2.12 2.90
CA GLY A 37 4.65 1.75 2.78
C GLY A 37 4.24 1.54 1.30
N MET A 38 3.21 2.23 0.83
CA MET A 38 2.70 2.03 -0.54
C MET A 38 3.40 2.87 -1.61
N VAL A 39 4.23 3.84 -1.22
CA VAL A 39 4.80 4.86 -2.10
C VAL A 39 6.28 5.05 -1.79
N ALA A 40 6.99 5.80 -2.63
CA ALA A 40 8.25 6.44 -2.27
C ALA A 40 7.98 7.91 -1.94
N ALA A 41 8.41 8.37 -0.76
CA ALA A 41 8.28 9.76 -0.34
C ALA A 41 9.51 10.56 -0.78
N VAL A 42 9.41 11.22 -1.94
CA VAL A 42 10.48 12.07 -2.49
C VAL A 42 10.44 13.42 -1.78
N LYS A 43 11.38 13.62 -0.86
CA LYS A 43 11.50 14.83 -0.03
C LYS A 43 12.57 15.76 -0.58
N GLY A 44 12.31 17.06 -0.60
CA GLY A 44 13.28 18.03 -1.08
C GLY A 44 13.04 19.45 -0.61
N HIS A 45 13.93 20.34 -1.06
CA HIS A 45 13.94 21.75 -0.72
C HIS A 45 14.06 22.62 -1.98
N THR A 46 13.39 23.77 -1.97
CA THR A 46 13.52 24.79 -3.01
C THR A 46 13.11 26.17 -2.49
N ASN A 47 13.69 27.22 -3.05
CA ASN A 47 13.26 28.61 -2.85
C ASN A 47 12.11 29.04 -3.78
N ALA A 48 11.60 28.14 -4.63
CA ALA A 48 10.41 28.37 -5.44
C ALA A 48 9.12 28.14 -4.65
N ASN A 49 8.03 28.80 -5.05
CA ASN A 49 6.70 28.58 -4.46
C ASN A 49 6.02 27.29 -4.97
N LYS A 50 6.54 26.69 -6.05
CA LYS A 50 5.95 25.54 -6.73
C LYS A 50 7.02 24.61 -7.27
N VAL A 51 6.80 23.30 -7.12
CA VAL A 51 7.58 22.26 -7.82
C VAL A 51 6.67 21.58 -8.82
N THR A 52 7.13 21.46 -10.06
CA THR A 52 6.53 20.60 -11.08
C THR A 52 7.29 19.29 -11.11
N TYR A 53 6.58 18.17 -11.20
CA TYR A 53 7.20 16.86 -11.34
C TYR A 53 6.54 16.03 -12.44
N GLN A 54 7.32 15.10 -12.99
CA GLN A 54 6.87 14.10 -13.94
C GLN A 54 7.46 12.75 -13.53
N VAL A 55 6.60 11.75 -13.35
CA VAL A 55 7.04 10.36 -13.13
C VAL A 55 7.07 9.69 -14.50
N ASP A 56 8.23 9.18 -14.90
CA ASP A 56 8.49 8.61 -16.23
C ASP A 56 7.95 9.51 -17.35
N ASP A 57 7.02 8.98 -18.16
CA ASP A 57 6.36 9.69 -19.27
C ASP A 57 4.89 10.02 -18.96
N HIS A 58 4.50 9.96 -17.67
CA HIS A 58 3.17 10.40 -17.23
C HIS A 58 3.00 11.91 -17.35
N THR A 59 1.77 12.39 -17.16
CA THR A 59 1.44 13.81 -17.14
C THR A 59 2.23 14.54 -16.05
N LYS A 60 2.64 15.78 -16.35
CA LYS A 60 3.27 16.66 -15.36
C LYS A 60 2.25 17.08 -14.32
N GLU A 61 2.64 16.98 -13.06
CA GLU A 61 1.86 17.44 -11.92
C GLU A 61 2.62 18.55 -11.19
N SER A 62 1.94 19.25 -10.30
CA SER A 62 2.58 20.28 -9.51
C SER A 62 2.01 20.38 -8.12
N LEU A 63 2.87 20.80 -7.18
CA LEU A 63 2.50 21.04 -5.80
C LEU A 63 3.05 22.38 -5.33
N THR A 64 2.35 22.98 -4.38
CA THR A 64 2.80 24.17 -3.66
C THR A 64 3.87 23.78 -2.65
N VAL A 65 4.93 24.59 -2.59
CA VAL A 65 6.02 24.42 -1.64
C VAL A 65 5.65 25.15 -0.36
N HIS A 66 5.80 24.47 0.78
CA HIS A 66 5.52 25.06 2.08
C HIS A 66 6.81 25.12 2.91
N ASN A 67 7.15 26.31 3.40
CA ASN A 67 8.37 26.58 4.16
C ASN A 67 9.65 26.09 3.45
N GLY A 68 9.70 26.29 2.12
CA GLY A 68 10.81 25.84 1.28
C GLY A 68 10.91 24.33 1.10
N THR A 69 10.00 23.52 1.65
CA THR A 69 10.04 22.06 1.58
C THR A 69 8.89 21.49 0.75
N PHE A 70 9.15 20.33 0.15
CA PHE A 70 8.13 19.56 -0.56
C PHE A 70 8.28 18.06 -0.31
N VAL A 71 7.15 17.35 -0.46
CA VAL A 71 7.08 15.89 -0.46
C VAL A 71 6.19 15.44 -1.61
N ILE A 72 6.75 14.66 -2.53
CA ILE A 72 6.02 13.99 -3.61
C ILE A 72 5.86 12.52 -3.24
N GLN A 73 4.64 12.01 -3.29
CA GLN A 73 4.36 10.59 -3.09
C GLN A 73 4.27 9.90 -4.44
N VAL A 74 5.25 9.06 -4.75
CA VAL A 74 5.28 8.31 -6.01
C VAL A 74 4.84 6.86 -5.73
N PRO A 75 3.71 6.39 -6.25
CA PRO A 75 3.35 4.97 -6.18
C PRO A 75 4.46 4.12 -6.79
N THR A 76 5.03 3.21 -6.00
CA THR A 76 6.11 2.35 -6.46
C THR A 76 5.60 1.34 -7.48
N THR A 77 6.48 0.91 -8.39
CA THR A 77 6.20 -0.15 -9.38
C THR A 77 7.24 -1.26 -9.26
N THR A 78 7.07 -2.33 -10.03
CA THR A 78 8.08 -3.39 -10.17
C THR A 78 9.27 -3.01 -11.06
N LYS A 79 9.27 -1.77 -11.59
CA LYS A 79 10.35 -1.21 -12.39
C LYS A 79 10.90 0.03 -11.68
N ARG A 80 12.15 0.35 -11.97
CA ARG A 80 12.74 1.63 -11.55
C ARG A 80 12.04 2.75 -12.32
N GLN A 81 11.66 3.80 -11.62
CA GLN A 81 11.00 4.97 -12.20
C GLN A 81 11.92 6.19 -12.11
N SER A 82 11.85 7.07 -13.11
CA SER A 82 12.51 8.37 -13.13
C SER A 82 11.52 9.43 -12.69
N VAL A 83 11.93 10.33 -11.80
CA VAL A 83 11.13 11.50 -11.42
C VAL A 83 11.88 12.77 -11.81
N LYS A 84 11.35 13.46 -12.82
CA LYS A 84 11.90 14.71 -13.34
C LYS A 84 11.25 15.87 -12.58
N LEU A 85 12.04 16.64 -11.86
CA LEU A 85 11.64 17.78 -11.04
C LEU A 85 12.03 19.08 -11.74
N THR A 86 11.18 20.10 -11.63
CA THR A 86 11.47 21.45 -12.13
C THR A 86 10.91 22.51 -11.18
N ALA A 87 11.74 23.50 -10.85
CA ALA A 87 11.40 24.64 -9.99
C ALA A 87 12.23 25.86 -10.38
N ASN A 88 11.60 27.02 -10.66
CA ASN A 88 12.27 28.26 -11.07
C ASN A 88 13.38 28.08 -12.13
N GLY A 89 13.15 27.25 -13.15
CA GLY A 89 14.12 26.96 -14.21
C GLY A 89 15.17 25.89 -13.86
N SER A 90 15.39 25.61 -12.57
CA SER A 90 16.23 24.49 -12.12
C SER A 90 15.56 23.15 -12.40
N ARG A 91 16.35 22.16 -12.83
CA ARG A 91 15.89 20.79 -13.12
C ARG A 91 16.70 19.78 -12.32
N LYS A 92 16.05 18.72 -11.86
CA LYS A 92 16.70 17.60 -11.18
C LYS A 92 15.98 16.30 -11.54
N THR A 93 16.71 15.23 -11.78
CA THR A 93 16.13 13.90 -12.00
C THR A 93 16.58 12.98 -10.89
N ILE A 94 15.61 12.38 -10.20
CA ILE A 94 15.85 11.36 -9.19
C ILE A 94 15.22 10.04 -9.62
N HIS A 95 15.51 8.97 -8.88
CA HIS A 95 14.96 7.65 -9.16
C HIS A 95 14.14 7.11 -8.00
N VAL A 96 13.09 6.35 -8.32
CA VAL A 96 12.40 5.49 -7.37
C VAL A 96 12.76 4.04 -7.73
N SER A 97 13.31 3.32 -6.76
CA SER A 97 13.71 1.93 -6.93
C SER A 97 12.51 1.02 -7.21
N ALA A 98 12.76 -0.05 -7.97
CA ALA A 98 11.78 -1.11 -8.15
C ALA A 98 11.41 -1.74 -6.79
N ALA A 99 10.13 -1.98 -6.59
CA ALA A 99 9.59 -2.70 -5.44
C ALA A 99 9.22 -4.13 -5.81
N LYS A 100 9.27 -5.03 -4.83
CA LYS A 100 8.81 -6.41 -5.01
C LYS A 100 7.30 -6.47 -4.79
N ALA A 101 6.59 -7.13 -5.70
CA ALA A 101 5.16 -7.38 -5.52
C ALA A 101 4.91 -8.34 -4.35
N LEU A 102 3.89 -8.03 -3.55
CA LEU A 102 3.36 -8.94 -2.53
C LEU A 102 2.79 -10.19 -3.19
N THR A 103 1.89 -9.98 -4.17
CA THR A 103 1.17 -11.03 -4.89
C THR A 103 0.41 -10.43 -6.09
N ASP A 104 -0.21 -11.28 -6.91
CA ASP A 104 -1.20 -10.90 -7.91
C ASP A 104 -2.53 -10.50 -7.24
N TYR A 105 -3.17 -9.43 -7.75
CA TYR A 105 -4.40 -8.91 -7.18
C TYR A 105 -5.54 -9.91 -7.24
N GLN A 106 -5.73 -10.61 -8.37
CA GLN A 106 -6.84 -11.57 -8.49
C GLN A 106 -6.65 -12.76 -7.56
N THR A 107 -5.42 -13.19 -7.35
CA THR A 107 -5.06 -14.25 -6.40
C THR A 107 -5.38 -13.83 -4.97
N LEU A 108 -4.99 -12.62 -4.57
CA LEU A 108 -5.34 -12.05 -3.27
C LEU A 108 -6.86 -11.89 -3.11
N GLN A 109 -7.52 -11.30 -4.11
CA GLN A 109 -8.96 -11.06 -4.15
C GLN A 109 -9.76 -12.34 -3.96
N LYS A 110 -9.43 -13.40 -4.71
CA LYS A 110 -10.12 -14.70 -4.62
C LYS A 110 -9.96 -15.30 -3.23
N SER A 111 -8.72 -15.44 -2.76
CA SER A 111 -8.42 -16.06 -1.46
C SER A 111 -9.03 -15.27 -0.30
N PHE A 112 -8.89 -13.95 -0.29
CA PHE A 112 -9.46 -13.07 0.72
C PHE A 112 -10.99 -13.14 0.72
N ASN A 113 -11.64 -12.98 -0.43
CA ASN A 113 -13.10 -12.93 -0.50
C ASN A 113 -13.74 -14.27 -0.18
N GLN A 114 -13.15 -15.38 -0.62
CA GLN A 114 -13.62 -16.73 -0.30
C GLN A 114 -13.53 -16.99 1.19
N ALA A 115 -12.37 -16.70 1.80
CA ALA A 115 -12.17 -16.92 3.22
C ALA A 115 -13.06 -16.00 4.08
N LEU A 116 -13.22 -14.73 3.68
CA LEU A 116 -14.11 -13.80 4.37
C LEU A 116 -15.56 -14.27 4.28
N THR A 117 -16.02 -14.67 3.09
CA THR A 117 -17.38 -15.21 2.91
C THR A 117 -17.58 -16.48 3.76
N GLY A 118 -16.64 -17.43 3.71
CA GLY A 118 -16.70 -18.63 4.54
C GLY A 118 -16.75 -18.33 6.04
N SER A 119 -16.06 -17.28 6.51
CA SER A 119 -16.10 -16.86 7.91
C SER A 119 -17.46 -16.31 8.37
N LYS A 120 -18.36 -15.98 7.45
CA LYS A 120 -19.73 -15.51 7.74
C LYS A 120 -20.75 -16.65 7.77
N LEU A 121 -20.40 -17.85 7.32
CA LEU A 121 -21.31 -19.00 7.39
C LEU A 121 -21.68 -19.31 8.84
N SER A 122 -22.96 -19.60 9.08
CA SER A 122 -23.40 -20.09 10.38
C SER A 122 -22.81 -21.48 10.66
N LYS A 123 -22.79 -21.90 11.94
CA LYS A 123 -22.36 -23.26 12.30
C LYS A 123 -23.21 -24.34 11.60
N ALA A 124 -24.51 -24.08 11.42
CA ALA A 124 -25.41 -24.99 10.73
C ALA A 124 -25.03 -25.10 9.23
N ASP A 125 -24.76 -23.98 8.57
CA ASP A 125 -24.38 -23.98 7.16
C ASP A 125 -22.99 -24.57 6.91
N GLN A 126 -22.06 -24.40 7.87
CA GLN A 126 -20.79 -25.12 7.86
C GLN A 126 -21.01 -26.63 7.93
N GLY A 127 -21.96 -27.08 8.76
CA GLY A 127 -22.41 -28.48 8.80
C GLY A 127 -22.90 -28.97 7.44
N LYS A 128 -23.74 -28.19 6.76
CA LYS A 128 -24.24 -28.50 5.41
C LYS A 128 -23.11 -28.59 4.37
N ALA A 129 -22.14 -27.67 4.43
CA ALA A 129 -20.98 -27.69 3.54
C ALA A 129 -20.11 -28.94 3.75
N MET A 130 -19.89 -29.36 5.00
CA MET A 130 -19.19 -30.62 5.32
C MET A 130 -19.99 -31.84 4.86
N ALA A 131 -21.31 -31.82 5.03
CA ALA A 131 -22.19 -32.90 4.53
C ALA A 131 -22.14 -33.01 3.01
N LEU A 132 -22.14 -31.88 2.29
CA LEU A 132 -21.97 -31.84 0.83
C LEU A 132 -20.63 -32.46 0.40
N GLN A 133 -19.52 -32.12 1.07
CA GLN A 133 -18.22 -32.72 0.77
C GLN A 133 -18.22 -34.24 0.96
N LYS A 134 -18.83 -34.73 2.06
CA LYS A 134 -18.95 -36.17 2.31
C LYS A 134 -19.83 -36.85 1.27
N ALA A 135 -20.99 -36.28 0.94
CA ALA A 135 -21.90 -36.82 -0.08
C ALA A 135 -21.25 -36.85 -1.47
N ALA A 136 -20.53 -35.79 -1.85
CA ALA A 136 -19.78 -35.75 -3.11
C ALA A 136 -18.65 -36.78 -3.17
N ALA A 137 -17.97 -37.04 -2.04
CA ALA A 137 -16.97 -38.10 -1.96
C ALA A 137 -17.60 -39.49 -2.09
N SER A 138 -18.77 -39.72 -1.48
CA SER A 138 -19.54 -40.96 -1.63
C SER A 138 -20.02 -41.18 -3.07
N LEU A 139 -20.56 -40.15 -3.72
CA LEU A 139 -21.01 -40.22 -5.12
C LEU A 139 -19.87 -40.59 -6.07
N LYS A 140 -18.65 -40.10 -5.84
CA LYS A 140 -17.46 -40.47 -6.62
C LYS A 140 -17.08 -41.95 -6.45
N LYS A 141 -17.36 -42.55 -5.28
CA LYS A 141 -17.09 -43.97 -5.03
C LYS A 141 -18.19 -44.87 -5.56
N GLN A 142 -19.45 -44.44 -5.44
CA GLN A 142 -20.61 -45.21 -5.86
C GLN A 142 -21.67 -44.26 -6.45
N PRO A 143 -21.71 -44.13 -7.79
CA PRO A 143 -22.61 -43.20 -8.46
C PRO A 143 -24.03 -43.79 -8.54
N THR A 144 -24.84 -43.61 -7.49
CA THR A 144 -26.27 -43.96 -7.51
C THR A 144 -27.15 -42.72 -7.73
N PRO A 145 -28.36 -42.88 -8.30
CA PRO A 145 -29.32 -41.78 -8.46
C PRO A 145 -29.68 -41.08 -7.14
N GLU A 146 -29.78 -41.82 -6.04
CA GLU A 146 -30.10 -41.29 -4.71
C GLU A 146 -28.95 -40.42 -4.18
N ALA A 147 -27.71 -40.86 -4.35
CA ALA A 147 -26.54 -40.08 -4.00
C ALA A 147 -26.45 -38.79 -4.84
N ALA A 148 -26.79 -38.87 -6.13
CA ALA A 148 -26.81 -37.69 -7.01
C ALA A 148 -27.90 -36.69 -6.59
N ALA A 149 -29.09 -37.17 -6.23
CA ALA A 149 -30.18 -36.33 -5.71
C ALA A 149 -29.80 -35.66 -4.39
N GLN A 150 -29.15 -36.39 -3.47
CA GLN A 150 -28.68 -35.86 -2.20
C GLN A 150 -27.61 -34.77 -2.39
N VAL A 151 -26.64 -34.99 -3.29
CA VAL A 151 -25.64 -33.98 -3.64
C VAL A 151 -26.31 -32.75 -4.24
N GLY A 152 -27.26 -32.91 -5.16
CA GLY A 152 -27.99 -31.80 -5.78
C GLY A 152 -28.78 -30.95 -4.78
N ALA A 153 -29.45 -31.59 -3.82
CA ALA A 153 -30.18 -30.90 -2.75
C ALA A 153 -29.22 -30.13 -1.81
N LEU A 154 -28.17 -30.79 -1.32
CA LEU A 154 -27.17 -30.16 -0.44
C LEU A 154 -26.40 -29.04 -1.16
N GLN A 155 -26.16 -29.18 -2.47
CA GLN A 155 -25.49 -28.17 -3.27
C GLN A 155 -26.33 -26.89 -3.37
N LYS A 156 -27.65 -26.99 -3.58
CA LYS A 156 -28.55 -25.82 -3.57
C LYS A 156 -28.56 -25.13 -2.21
N ASP A 157 -28.66 -25.90 -1.14
CA ASP A 157 -28.63 -25.40 0.24
C ASP A 157 -27.32 -24.63 0.56
N VAL A 158 -26.17 -25.24 0.21
CA VAL A 158 -24.87 -24.62 0.42
C VAL A 158 -24.69 -23.38 -0.47
N GLN A 159 -25.18 -23.40 -1.72
CA GLN A 159 -25.16 -22.21 -2.58
C GLN A 159 -25.99 -21.06 -2.00
N ALA A 160 -27.18 -21.33 -1.50
CA ALA A 160 -28.02 -20.33 -0.84
C ALA A 160 -27.34 -19.77 0.42
N ALA A 161 -26.75 -20.63 1.26
CA ALA A 161 -26.00 -20.21 2.43
C ALA A 161 -24.78 -19.33 2.06
N MET A 162 -24.04 -19.71 1.02
CA MET A 162 -22.91 -18.92 0.50
C MET A 162 -23.36 -17.57 -0.05
N ALA A 163 -24.52 -17.50 -0.72
CA ALA A 163 -25.09 -16.24 -1.19
C ALA A 163 -25.41 -15.32 -0.01
N THR A 164 -26.06 -15.84 1.05
CA THR A 164 -26.34 -15.10 2.29
C THR A 164 -25.06 -14.63 2.97
N ALA A 165 -24.07 -15.52 3.13
CA ALA A 165 -22.77 -15.19 3.70
C ALA A 165 -22.05 -14.10 2.90
N LYS A 166 -22.14 -14.14 1.57
CA LYS A 166 -21.57 -13.12 0.68
C LYS A 166 -22.27 -11.76 0.86
N GLN A 167 -23.59 -11.77 1.06
CA GLN A 167 -24.34 -10.54 1.39
C GLN A 167 -23.94 -9.98 2.76
N GLN A 168 -23.73 -10.83 3.76
CA GLN A 168 -23.23 -10.41 5.08
C GLN A 168 -21.80 -9.87 5.04
N ALA A 169 -20.99 -10.31 4.07
CA ALA A 169 -19.65 -9.78 3.83
C ALA A 169 -19.66 -8.55 2.89
N LYS A 170 -20.81 -8.11 2.38
CA LYS A 170 -20.91 -6.99 1.43
C LYS A 170 -20.24 -5.74 2.02
N GLY A 171 -19.48 -5.04 1.18
CA GLY A 171 -18.70 -3.86 1.58
C GLY A 171 -17.39 -4.17 2.31
N GLN A 172 -17.15 -5.42 2.71
CA GLN A 172 -15.88 -5.88 3.30
C GLN A 172 -15.02 -6.68 2.31
N LEU A 173 -15.61 -7.09 1.18
CA LEU A 173 -14.95 -7.84 0.13
C LEU A 173 -14.06 -6.93 -0.73
N LEU A 174 -12.91 -7.44 -1.16
CA LEU A 174 -12.10 -6.80 -2.18
C LEU A 174 -12.87 -6.75 -3.52
N PRO A 175 -12.74 -5.66 -4.30
CA PRO A 175 -13.36 -5.52 -5.61
C PRO A 175 -13.06 -6.71 -6.53
N VAL A 176 -14.07 -7.18 -7.26
CA VAL A 176 -13.88 -8.30 -8.20
C VAL A 176 -13.05 -7.85 -9.41
N LYS A 177 -13.22 -6.59 -9.83
CA LYS A 177 -12.41 -5.98 -10.89
C LYS A 177 -11.10 -5.48 -10.29
N THR A 178 -9.99 -5.81 -10.94
CA THR A 178 -8.68 -5.27 -10.60
C THR A 178 -8.72 -3.73 -10.61
N PRO A 179 -8.28 -3.06 -9.53
CA PRO A 179 -8.15 -1.61 -9.48
C PRO A 179 -7.24 -1.07 -10.59
N ALA A 180 -7.46 0.19 -10.97
CA ALA A 180 -6.53 0.89 -11.86
C ALA A 180 -5.15 1.03 -11.19
N ASN A 181 -4.13 1.29 -12.02
CA ASN A 181 -2.78 1.52 -11.53
C ASN A 181 -2.74 2.70 -10.55
N GLY A 182 -2.00 2.54 -9.46
CA GLY A 182 -1.83 3.55 -8.41
C GLY A 182 -2.35 3.10 -7.06
N VAL A 183 -2.52 4.08 -6.17
CA VAL A 183 -2.96 3.87 -4.79
C VAL A 183 -4.44 4.18 -4.65
N SER A 184 -5.23 3.23 -4.14
CA SER A 184 -6.67 3.42 -3.94
C SER A 184 -7.19 2.68 -2.71
N ASP A 185 -8.27 3.21 -2.11
CA ASP A 185 -9.04 2.49 -1.09
C ASP A 185 -9.85 1.40 -1.80
N VAL A 186 -9.52 0.13 -1.55
CA VAL A 186 -10.20 -1.03 -2.13
C VAL A 186 -11.31 -1.55 -1.23
N VAL A 187 -11.23 -1.29 0.07
CA VAL A 187 -12.31 -1.52 1.04
C VAL A 187 -12.41 -0.31 1.95
N SER A 188 -13.63 0.17 2.16
CA SER A 188 -13.89 1.25 3.11
C SER A 188 -15.13 0.93 3.94
N THR A 189 -14.93 0.84 5.25
CA THR A 189 -15.99 0.62 6.24
C THR A 189 -15.81 1.61 7.39
N LYS A 190 -16.81 1.69 8.28
CA LYS A 190 -16.67 2.48 9.52
C LYS A 190 -15.60 1.94 10.48
N ASP A 191 -15.27 0.66 10.35
CA ASP A 191 -14.43 -0.10 11.28
C ASP A 191 -12.97 -0.13 10.83
N TYR A 192 -12.73 -0.17 9.52
CA TYR A 192 -11.41 -0.13 8.91
C TYR A 192 -11.48 0.22 7.42
N ARG A 193 -10.33 0.59 6.86
CA ARG A 193 -10.11 0.70 5.41
C ARG A 193 -8.94 -0.18 5.00
N ILE A 194 -8.99 -0.69 3.76
CA ILE A 194 -7.86 -1.34 3.11
C ILE A 194 -7.52 -0.50 1.89
N ARG A 195 -6.30 0.02 1.87
CA ARG A 195 -5.71 0.74 0.75
C ARG A 195 -4.66 -0.13 0.09
N MET A 196 -4.54 -0.10 -1.24
CA MET A 196 -3.52 -0.87 -1.95
C MET A 196 -2.86 0.00 -3.01
N ASN A 197 -1.56 -0.23 -3.23
CA ASN A 197 -0.87 0.16 -4.46
C ASN A 197 -0.94 -1.03 -5.43
N VAL A 198 -1.70 -0.89 -6.51
CA VAL A 198 -1.80 -1.89 -7.58
C VAL A 198 -1.08 -1.35 -8.82
N GLN A 199 -0.22 -2.16 -9.44
CA GLN A 199 0.44 -1.82 -10.70
C GLN A 199 0.41 -3.03 -11.62
N ASN A 200 -0.22 -2.90 -12.79
CA ASN A 200 -0.33 -3.95 -13.79
C ASN A 200 -0.87 -5.27 -13.20
N GLY A 201 -1.89 -5.16 -12.34
CA GLY A 201 -2.50 -6.30 -11.65
C GLY A 201 -1.72 -6.84 -10.45
N GLN A 202 -0.51 -6.34 -10.18
CA GLN A 202 0.28 -6.75 -9.02
C GLN A 202 0.04 -5.82 -7.84
N VAL A 203 -0.03 -6.38 -6.63
CA VAL A 203 -0.13 -5.60 -5.39
C VAL A 203 1.28 -5.30 -4.89
N LEU A 204 1.69 -4.03 -4.90
CA LEU A 204 3.04 -3.59 -4.50
C LEU A 204 3.10 -3.26 -3.02
N GLY A 205 1.96 -2.93 -2.42
CA GLY A 205 1.84 -2.69 -1.00
C GLY A 205 0.37 -2.60 -0.62
N ALA A 206 0.07 -2.93 0.63
CA ALA A 206 -1.24 -2.72 1.22
C ALA A 206 -1.11 -1.91 2.50
N THR A 207 -2.18 -1.21 2.89
CA THR A 207 -2.27 -0.57 4.18
C THR A 207 -3.64 -0.81 4.77
N MET A 208 -3.67 -1.38 5.96
CA MET A 208 -4.89 -1.45 6.76
C MET A 208 -4.94 -0.25 7.71
N ILE A 209 -6.05 0.49 7.66
CA ILE A 209 -6.24 1.74 8.42
C ILE A 209 -7.42 1.53 9.36
N VAL A 210 -7.22 1.76 10.65
CA VAL A 210 -8.25 1.52 11.68
C VAL A 210 -8.41 2.78 12.53
N PRO A 211 -9.62 3.35 12.67
CA PRO A 211 -9.83 4.47 13.58
C PRO A 211 -9.53 4.06 15.02
N THR A 212 -8.71 4.82 15.73
CA THR A 212 -8.31 4.53 17.12
C THR A 212 -9.52 4.44 18.07
N LYS A 213 -10.52 5.29 17.85
CA LYS A 213 -11.78 5.29 18.60
C LYS A 213 -12.57 4.00 18.38
N ALA A 214 -12.67 3.53 17.12
CA ALA A 214 -13.39 2.31 16.78
C ALA A 214 -12.65 1.07 17.31
N PHE A 215 -11.31 1.07 17.25
CA PHE A 215 -10.48 -0.06 17.69
C PHE A 215 -10.62 -0.40 19.19
N LYS A 216 -11.17 0.49 20.02
CA LYS A 216 -11.49 0.19 21.42
C LYS A 216 -12.69 -0.77 21.56
N GLN A 217 -13.52 -0.91 20.53
CA GLN A 217 -14.70 -1.77 20.54
C GLN A 217 -14.33 -3.21 20.19
N LYS A 218 -14.76 -4.18 21.01
CA LYS A 218 -14.52 -5.62 20.79
C LYS A 218 -15.00 -6.09 19.41
N ALA A 219 -16.13 -5.57 18.93
CA ALA A 219 -16.68 -5.89 17.62
C ALA A 219 -15.73 -5.45 16.49
N THR A 220 -15.24 -4.21 16.53
CA THR A 220 -14.25 -3.70 15.57
C THR A 220 -12.94 -4.47 15.65
N GLN A 221 -12.44 -4.79 16.85
CA GLN A 221 -11.24 -5.62 17.02
C GLN A 221 -11.40 -7.00 16.36
N LYS A 222 -12.57 -7.63 16.50
CA LYS A 222 -12.86 -8.92 15.85
C LYS A 222 -12.88 -8.79 14.33
N GLN A 223 -13.58 -7.79 13.79
CA GLN A 223 -13.66 -7.56 12.34
C GLN A 223 -12.29 -7.22 11.73
N PHE A 224 -11.54 -6.34 12.41
CA PHE A 224 -10.17 -6.02 12.08
C PHE A 224 -9.31 -7.29 12.11
N GLY A 225 -9.31 -8.04 13.21
CA GLY A 225 -8.45 -9.22 13.38
C GLY A 225 -8.73 -10.30 12.33
N THR A 226 -10.00 -10.53 11.98
CA THR A 226 -10.37 -11.42 10.88
C THR A 226 -9.80 -10.90 9.56
N SER A 227 -10.07 -9.64 9.20
CA SER A 227 -9.65 -9.09 7.90
C SER A 227 -8.13 -8.98 7.78
N PHE A 228 -7.44 -8.63 8.88
CA PHE A 228 -5.99 -8.55 8.94
C PHE A 228 -5.34 -9.93 8.81
N ALA A 229 -5.88 -10.97 9.47
CA ALA A 229 -5.40 -12.33 9.31
C ALA A 229 -5.58 -12.84 7.87
N LEU A 230 -6.72 -12.54 7.24
CA LEU A 230 -6.98 -12.89 5.84
C LEU A 230 -6.04 -12.18 4.87
N LEU A 231 -5.83 -10.87 5.05
CA LEU A 231 -4.86 -10.11 4.25
C LEU A 231 -3.45 -10.68 4.41
N THR A 232 -3.04 -10.96 5.65
CA THR A 232 -1.71 -11.51 5.99
C THR A 232 -1.47 -12.86 5.30
N ASN A 233 -2.44 -13.78 5.37
CA ASN A 233 -2.34 -15.05 4.66
C ASN A 233 -2.33 -14.85 3.13
N GLY A 234 -3.17 -13.95 2.61
CA GLY A 234 -3.30 -13.69 1.18
C GLY A 234 -2.03 -13.10 0.54
N VAL A 235 -1.20 -12.40 1.32
CA VAL A 235 0.12 -11.91 0.88
C VAL A 235 1.26 -12.92 1.14
N GLY A 236 0.94 -14.14 1.59
CA GLY A 236 1.89 -15.23 1.79
C GLY A 236 2.62 -15.24 3.14
N ALA A 237 2.23 -14.37 4.08
CA ALA A 237 2.79 -14.33 5.42
C ALA A 237 2.10 -15.33 6.38
N ASP A 238 2.73 -15.63 7.51
CA ASP A 238 2.14 -16.46 8.57
C ASP A 238 1.24 -15.62 9.49
N SER A 239 -0.08 -15.69 9.27
CA SER A 239 -1.05 -14.90 10.05
C SER A 239 -0.98 -15.16 11.55
N LYS A 240 -0.75 -16.39 11.99
CA LYS A 240 -0.73 -16.72 13.42
C LYS A 240 0.45 -16.04 14.13
N SER A 241 1.63 -16.11 13.54
CA SER A 241 2.85 -15.46 14.03
C SER A 241 2.71 -13.94 14.01
N VAL A 242 2.27 -13.37 12.89
CA VAL A 242 2.07 -11.92 12.74
C VAL A 242 1.05 -11.39 13.74
N MET A 243 -0.09 -12.06 13.92
CA MET A 243 -1.12 -11.66 14.89
C MET A 243 -0.60 -11.74 16.33
N LYS A 244 0.18 -12.78 16.67
CA LYS A 244 0.80 -12.93 17.99
C LYS A 244 1.77 -11.79 18.26
N GLN A 245 2.63 -11.47 17.29
CA GLN A 245 3.60 -10.39 17.43
C GLN A 245 2.91 -9.03 17.49
N PHE A 246 1.93 -8.77 16.62
CA PHE A 246 1.11 -7.56 16.66
C PHE A 246 0.46 -7.36 18.03
N GLY A 247 -0.11 -8.41 18.63
CA GLY A 247 -0.68 -8.36 19.98
C GLY A 247 0.35 -8.12 21.09
N LYS A 248 1.59 -8.56 20.93
CA LYS A 248 2.69 -8.29 21.86
C LYS A 248 3.14 -6.83 21.74
N GLU A 249 3.45 -6.42 20.51
CA GLU A 249 3.94 -5.10 20.17
C GLU A 249 2.95 -4.00 20.60
N THR A 250 1.66 -4.18 20.32
CA THR A 250 0.61 -3.23 20.73
C THR A 250 0.44 -3.07 22.23
N LYS A 251 0.74 -4.10 23.05
CA LYS A 251 0.70 -4.02 24.52
C LYS A 251 1.90 -3.30 25.10
N SER A 252 3.04 -3.35 24.41
CA SER A 252 4.30 -2.74 24.83
C SER A 252 4.45 -1.28 24.39
N VAL A 253 3.51 -0.74 23.62
CA VAL A 253 3.52 0.65 23.17
C VAL A 253 3.39 1.60 24.36
N LYS A 254 4.43 2.42 24.55
CA LYS A 254 4.41 3.53 25.50
C LYS A 254 3.52 4.67 24.98
N SER A 255 2.87 5.38 25.90
CA SER A 255 2.11 6.59 25.57
C SER A 255 3.00 7.58 24.80
N GLY A 256 2.51 8.06 23.65
CA GLY A 256 3.25 9.00 22.78
C GLY A 256 4.10 8.36 21.67
N SER A 257 4.22 7.02 21.58
CA SER A 257 4.94 6.41 20.45
C SER A 257 4.17 6.59 19.13
N SER A 258 4.90 6.96 18.07
CA SER A 258 4.37 7.13 16.71
C SER A 258 4.51 5.89 15.84
N SER A 259 5.26 4.88 16.29
CA SER A 259 5.44 3.62 15.59
C SER A 259 5.73 2.46 16.53
N ILE A 260 5.64 1.24 16.01
CA ILE A 260 6.08 0.02 16.69
C ILE A 260 7.06 -0.73 15.80
N ASP A 261 7.89 -1.57 16.40
CA ASP A 261 8.88 -2.39 15.70
C ASP A 261 8.23 -3.17 14.55
N PRO A 262 8.85 -3.18 13.35
CA PRO A 262 8.30 -3.90 12.23
C PRO A 262 8.24 -5.40 12.50
N ILE A 263 7.14 -6.02 12.05
CA ILE A 263 6.96 -7.47 12.08
C ILE A 263 7.41 -8.03 10.73
N TYR A 264 8.15 -9.13 10.74
CA TYR A 264 8.62 -9.79 9.53
C TYR A 264 8.08 -11.22 9.46
N SER A 265 7.56 -11.62 8.30
CA SER A 265 7.09 -12.99 8.08
C SER A 265 7.19 -13.38 6.61
N LYS A 266 7.96 -14.44 6.31
CA LYS A 266 8.13 -14.99 4.95
C LYS A 266 8.48 -13.93 3.88
N GLY A 267 9.35 -12.99 4.25
CA GLY A 267 9.77 -11.89 3.37
C GLY A 267 8.76 -10.75 3.26
N VAL A 268 7.68 -10.74 4.03
CA VAL A 268 6.73 -9.62 4.14
C VAL A 268 7.04 -8.82 5.40
N LYS A 269 7.14 -7.50 5.25
CA LYS A 269 7.33 -6.53 6.34
C LYS A 269 6.01 -5.84 6.66
N PHE A 270 5.68 -5.79 7.94
CA PHE A 270 4.55 -5.06 8.49
C PHE A 270 5.07 -3.92 9.36
N THR A 271 4.81 -2.67 8.96
CA THR A 271 5.17 -1.49 9.74
C THR A 271 3.93 -0.86 10.33
N ILE A 272 3.96 -0.58 11.63
CA ILE A 272 2.79 -0.07 12.37
C ILE A 272 3.03 1.39 12.70
N GLY A 273 2.19 2.27 12.15
CA GLY A 273 2.16 3.69 12.46
C GLY A 273 0.98 4.02 13.35
N LEU A 274 1.20 4.86 14.37
CA LEU A 274 0.19 5.28 15.33
C LEU A 274 -0.03 6.78 15.22
N SER A 275 -1.30 7.20 15.10
CA SER A 275 -1.70 8.59 15.23
C SER A 275 -2.89 8.72 16.18
N PRO A 276 -3.22 9.94 16.65
CA PRO A 276 -4.40 10.13 17.50
C PRO A 276 -5.70 9.65 16.85
N ALA A 277 -5.81 9.71 15.52
CA ALA A 277 -7.02 9.35 14.79
C ALA A 277 -7.03 7.91 14.28
N ASN A 278 -5.89 7.39 13.82
CA ASN A 278 -5.83 6.10 13.13
C ASN A 278 -4.58 5.28 13.51
N ILE A 279 -4.74 3.97 13.48
CA ILE A 279 -3.66 2.98 13.41
C ILE A 279 -3.47 2.62 11.93
N TYR A 280 -2.23 2.64 11.46
CA TYR A 280 -1.84 2.27 10.11
C TYR A 280 -0.96 1.03 10.15
N ILE A 281 -1.27 0.05 9.33
CA ILE A 281 -0.46 -1.16 9.19
C ILE A 281 -0.07 -1.27 7.73
N PHE A 282 1.16 -0.86 7.44
CA PHE A 282 1.76 -0.93 6.11
C PHE A 282 2.31 -2.33 5.87
N VAL A 283 1.97 -2.93 4.74
CA VAL A 283 2.38 -4.29 4.34
C VAL A 283 3.11 -4.20 3.01
N VAL A 284 4.39 -4.60 3.00
CA VAL A 284 5.28 -4.56 1.83
C VAL A 284 6.22 -5.77 1.84
N LYS A 285 6.97 -5.97 0.75
CA LYS A 285 7.94 -7.07 0.61
C LYS A 285 9.39 -6.57 0.66
#